data_AF-A0A2E6UKT2-F1
#
_entry.id   AF-A0A2E6UKT2-F1
#
_cell.length_a   1.000
_cell.length_b   1.000
_cell.length_c   1.000
_cell.angle_alpha   90.00
_cell.angle_beta   90.00
_cell.angle_gamma   90.00
#
_symmetry.space_group_name_H-M   'P 1'
#
loop_
_entity.id
_entity.type
_entity.pdbx_description
1 polymer ?
#
loop_
_entity_poly.entity_id
_entity_poly.type
_entity_poly.pdbx_seq_one_letter_code
_entity_poly.pdbx_strand_id
1 'polypeptide(L)'
;MSWAAHEFENYVIQRHVGVKVSFLGIVLGTLSPDLFTKSLVYSSDDPAQFHRGWPGVGFSHSLLFGVVLALLALAVTRSRSWSLGILIGQWAHVFTDIADTAGVMPFFPFSTEPVTISMWRHAAAEGAYGDAAAYYSSLGGVWDLFWLVVLVLVARRTLTADYFRTTIVPADPRVWAWLHRRTGLGERGLLTLYRGLCFYGAGRMVSWFLYARLGAKTPFQPVWDGPSYLTSFNDLSDAGPVEVLWRSALGGLLFAVFLWLLWRLLGARLWRRGVDPPSVERKRTFL
;
A
#
# COMPACT_ATOMS: atom_id res chain seq x y z
N MET A 1 0.55 11.05 1.76
CA MET A 1 0.66 9.58 1.74
C MET A 1 0.15 9.06 3.06
N SER A 2 -0.52 7.91 3.09
CA SER A 2 -0.73 7.25 4.37
C SER A 2 0.58 6.70 4.93
N TRP A 3 0.74 6.75 6.26
CA TRP A 3 1.90 6.18 6.93
C TRP A 3 1.50 4.83 7.52
N ALA A 4 1.11 4.78 8.79
CA ALA A 4 0.93 3.52 9.52
C ALA A 4 -0.23 2.64 9.00
N ALA A 5 -1.20 3.21 8.27
CA ALA A 5 -2.29 2.39 7.72
C ALA A 5 -1.78 1.28 6.80
N HIS A 6 -0.70 1.54 6.05
CA HIS A 6 -0.10 0.55 5.14
C HIS A 6 0.52 -0.64 5.87
N GLU A 7 0.76 -0.58 7.18
CA GLU A 7 1.12 -1.75 7.97
C GLU A 7 -0.09 -2.51 8.49
N PHE A 8 -1.15 -1.80 8.91
CA PHE A 8 -2.33 -2.40 9.53
C PHE A 8 -3.30 -3.00 8.50
N GLU A 9 -3.53 -2.29 7.39
CA GLU A 9 -4.50 -2.69 6.38
C GLU A 9 -4.14 -4.04 5.74
N ASN A 10 -2.85 -4.38 5.62
CA ASN A 10 -2.40 -5.67 5.08
C ASN A 10 -3.02 -6.86 5.82
N TYR A 11 -3.15 -6.76 7.15
CA TYR A 11 -3.78 -7.80 7.95
C TYR A 11 -5.29 -7.89 7.69
N VAL A 12 -5.93 -6.72 7.52
CA VAL A 12 -7.37 -6.65 7.23
C VAL A 12 -7.66 -7.18 5.82
N ILE A 13 -6.85 -6.79 4.82
CA ILE A 13 -6.93 -7.26 3.44
C ILE A 13 -6.77 -8.79 3.39
N GLN A 14 -5.73 -9.34 4.02
CA GLN A 14 -5.49 -10.79 4.06
C GLN A 14 -6.69 -11.56 4.60
N ARG A 15 -7.42 -10.98 5.57
CA ARG A 15 -8.63 -11.59 6.14
C ARG A 15 -9.83 -11.57 5.19
N HIS A 16 -9.98 -10.53 4.36
CA HIS A 16 -11.21 -10.28 3.59
C HIS A 16 -11.12 -10.66 2.12
N VAL A 17 -9.93 -10.81 1.56
CA VAL A 17 -9.73 -11.11 0.12
C VAL A 17 -10.42 -12.42 -0.33
N GLY A 18 -10.74 -13.33 0.59
CA GLY A 18 -11.58 -14.51 0.31
C GLY A 18 -10.94 -15.57 -0.60
N VAL A 19 -9.81 -15.25 -1.22
CA VAL A 19 -8.97 -16.16 -2.02
C VAL A 19 -7.60 -16.32 -1.40
N LYS A 20 -6.89 -17.39 -1.77
CA LYS A 20 -5.52 -17.63 -1.30
C LYS A 20 -4.58 -16.57 -1.90
N VAL A 21 -4.08 -15.69 -1.06
CA VAL A 21 -3.08 -14.67 -1.41
C VAL A 21 -1.91 -14.70 -0.45
N SER A 22 -0.74 -14.35 -0.99
CA SER A 22 0.50 -14.19 -0.24
C SER A 22 0.42 -12.94 0.63
N PHE A 23 0.63 -13.09 1.94
CA PHE A 23 0.68 -11.94 2.85
C PHE A 23 1.92 -11.09 2.53
N LEU A 24 3.06 -11.73 2.26
CA LEU A 24 4.28 -11.03 1.88
C LEU A 24 4.14 -10.32 0.54
N GLY A 25 3.38 -10.92 -0.40
CA GLY A 25 3.01 -10.28 -1.66
C GLY A 25 2.19 -9.02 -1.43
N ILE A 26 1.19 -9.06 -0.54
CA ILE A 26 0.42 -7.86 -0.16
C ILE A 26 1.37 -6.79 0.38
N VAL A 27 2.18 -7.12 1.38
CA VAL A 27 3.13 -6.16 2.00
C VAL A 27 4.05 -5.54 0.95
N LEU A 28 4.63 -6.34 0.06
CA LEU A 28 5.50 -5.85 -1.00
C LEU A 28 4.76 -4.96 -2.00
N GLY A 29 3.52 -5.33 -2.37
CA GLY A 29 2.66 -4.50 -3.21
C GLY A 29 2.41 -3.14 -2.56
N THR A 30 1.98 -3.13 -1.30
CA THR A 30 1.67 -1.92 -0.55
C THR A 30 2.89 -1.01 -0.37
N LEU A 31 4.10 -1.55 -0.24
CA LEU A 31 5.32 -0.74 -0.09
C LEU A 31 5.92 -0.29 -1.44
N SER A 32 5.58 -0.98 -2.54
CA SER A 32 6.27 -0.82 -3.82
C SER A 32 6.28 0.59 -4.43
N PRO A 33 5.22 1.43 -4.31
CA PRO A 33 5.24 2.75 -4.93
C PRO A 33 6.24 3.71 -4.26
N ASP A 34 6.56 3.47 -2.98
CA ASP A 34 7.34 4.35 -2.12
C ASP A 34 8.75 3.83 -1.80
N LEU A 35 8.99 2.52 -1.92
CA LEU A 35 10.20 1.84 -1.43
C LEU A 35 11.51 2.45 -1.93
N PHE A 36 11.52 3.04 -3.14
CA PHE A 36 12.72 3.59 -3.78
C PHE A 36 12.62 5.07 -4.12
N THR A 37 11.49 5.70 -3.85
CA THR A 37 11.18 7.06 -4.29
C THR A 37 11.15 8.03 -3.11
N LYS A 38 10.69 7.58 -1.93
CA LYS A 38 10.36 8.47 -0.80
C LYS A 38 11.51 9.35 -0.32
N SER A 39 12.73 8.82 -0.24
CA SER A 39 13.89 9.62 0.16
C SER A 39 14.26 10.69 -0.88
N LEU A 40 14.01 10.40 -2.16
CA LEU A 40 14.27 11.33 -3.26
C LEU A 40 13.21 12.43 -3.34
N VAL A 41 11.96 12.11 -2.97
CA VAL A 41 10.85 13.06 -2.90
C VAL A 41 11.18 14.24 -1.98
N TYR A 42 11.66 13.97 -0.77
CA TYR A 42 12.00 15.04 0.18
C TYR A 42 13.20 15.91 -0.23
N SER A 43 13.97 15.49 -1.24
CA SER A 43 15.10 16.24 -1.79
C SER A 43 14.78 16.91 -3.13
N SER A 44 13.54 16.82 -3.61
CA SER A 44 13.10 17.40 -4.87
C SER A 44 12.75 18.88 -4.72
N ASP A 45 12.94 19.65 -5.79
CA ASP A 45 12.52 21.06 -5.86
C ASP A 45 10.99 21.21 -5.82
N ASP A 46 10.26 20.27 -6.44
CA ASP A 46 8.81 20.15 -6.38
C ASP A 46 8.43 18.71 -5.98
N PRO A 47 8.40 18.42 -4.67
CA PRO A 47 8.15 17.08 -4.16
C PRO A 47 6.80 16.51 -4.61
N ALA A 48 5.75 17.34 -4.70
CA ALA A 48 4.43 16.88 -5.11
C ALA A 48 4.46 16.42 -6.58
N GLN A 49 4.94 17.30 -7.48
CA GLN A 49 5.03 16.98 -8.90
C GLN A 49 5.96 15.80 -9.17
N PHE A 50 7.11 15.73 -8.49
CA PHE A 50 8.02 14.60 -8.63
C PHE A 50 7.40 13.29 -8.14
N HIS A 51 6.73 13.29 -6.98
CA HIS A 51 6.21 12.07 -6.35
C HIS A 51 4.95 11.55 -7.05
N ARG A 52 4.01 12.44 -7.41
CA ARG A 52 2.65 12.09 -7.84
C ARG A 52 2.34 12.45 -9.28
N GLY A 53 3.10 13.38 -9.87
CA GLY A 53 2.88 13.91 -11.21
C GLY A 53 3.69 13.23 -12.31
N TRP A 54 3.54 13.78 -13.52
CA TRP A 54 4.30 13.43 -14.72
C TRP A 54 4.74 14.69 -15.48
N PRO A 55 6.01 14.83 -15.92
CA PRO A 55 7.13 13.91 -15.73
C PRO A 55 7.59 13.86 -14.26
N GLY A 56 7.73 12.64 -13.73
CA GLY A 56 8.00 12.34 -12.33
C GLY A 56 7.94 10.83 -12.09
N VAL A 57 7.95 10.40 -10.83
CA VAL A 57 7.77 9.00 -10.43
C VAL A 57 6.30 8.65 -10.14
N GLY A 58 5.35 9.56 -10.39
CA GLY A 58 3.92 9.35 -10.13
C GLY A 58 3.29 8.15 -10.84
N PHE A 59 3.93 7.63 -11.89
CA PHE A 59 3.51 6.37 -12.52
C PHE A 59 3.55 5.18 -11.56
N SER A 60 4.37 5.20 -10.50
CA SER A 60 4.41 4.12 -9.49
C SER A 60 3.13 4.06 -8.64
N HIS A 61 2.38 5.16 -8.58
CA HIS A 61 1.07 5.27 -7.94
C HIS A 61 -0.09 5.11 -8.94
N SER A 62 0.13 4.37 -10.03
CA SER A 62 -0.93 3.98 -10.98
C SER A 62 -1.37 2.53 -10.77
N LEU A 63 -2.61 2.20 -11.16
CA LEU A 63 -3.10 0.82 -11.11
C LEU A 63 -2.36 -0.09 -12.09
N LEU A 64 -1.90 0.46 -13.22
CA LEU A 64 -1.13 -0.29 -14.21
C LEU A 64 0.23 -0.72 -13.66
N PHE A 65 0.87 0.10 -12.84
CA PHE A 65 2.12 -0.28 -12.19
C PHE A 65 1.96 -1.55 -11.33
N GLY A 66 0.88 -1.64 -10.55
CA GLY A 66 0.53 -2.86 -9.81
C GLY A 66 0.33 -4.07 -10.72
N VAL A 67 -0.32 -3.89 -11.89
CA VAL A 67 -0.51 -4.96 -12.88
C VAL A 67 0.83 -5.43 -13.45
N VAL A 68 1.73 -4.51 -13.78
CA VAL A 68 3.07 -4.84 -14.27
C VAL A 68 3.84 -5.64 -13.21
N LEU A 69 3.88 -5.17 -11.96
CA LEU A 69 4.55 -5.88 -10.87
C LEU A 69 3.94 -7.26 -10.63
N ALA A 70 2.62 -7.38 -10.65
CA ALA A 70 1.91 -8.64 -10.47
C ALA A 70 2.22 -9.64 -11.59
N LEU A 71 2.29 -9.19 -12.84
CA LEU A 71 2.64 -10.04 -13.98
C LEU A 71 4.12 -10.45 -13.97
N LEU A 72 5.03 -9.55 -13.57
CA LEU A 72 6.44 -9.86 -13.38
C LEU A 72 6.62 -10.91 -12.27
N ALA A 73 5.97 -10.72 -11.13
CA ALA A 73 5.98 -11.70 -10.05
C ALA A 73 5.45 -13.05 -10.50
N LEU A 74 4.35 -13.08 -11.27
CA LEU A 74 3.81 -14.30 -11.85
C LEU A 74 4.77 -14.97 -12.84
N ALA A 75 5.42 -14.19 -13.71
CA ALA A 75 6.36 -14.71 -14.70
C ALA A 75 7.61 -15.34 -14.04
N VAL A 76 8.14 -14.69 -13.00
CA VAL A 76 9.37 -15.11 -12.30
C VAL A 76 9.09 -16.24 -11.31
N THR A 77 8.10 -16.07 -10.43
CA THR A 77 7.85 -17.01 -9.32
C THR A 77 6.91 -18.15 -9.71
N ARG A 78 6.10 -17.94 -10.76
CA ARG A 78 4.96 -18.78 -11.13
C ARG A 78 3.91 -18.95 -10.02
N SER A 79 3.88 -18.08 -9.01
CA SER A 79 2.87 -18.14 -7.94
C SER A 79 1.73 -17.16 -8.22
N ARG A 80 0.50 -17.69 -8.22
CA ARG A 80 -0.72 -16.89 -8.37
C ARG A 80 -1.01 -16.11 -7.09
N SER A 81 -0.81 -16.74 -5.93
CA SER A 81 -0.96 -16.11 -4.61
C SER A 81 -0.05 -14.89 -4.45
N TRP A 82 1.19 -14.95 -4.92
CA TRP A 82 2.12 -13.80 -4.94
C TRP A 82 1.68 -12.70 -5.90
N SER A 83 1.33 -13.07 -7.12
CA SER A 83 0.85 -12.14 -8.14
C SER A 83 -0.37 -11.36 -7.66
N LEU A 84 -1.38 -12.05 -7.13
CA LEU A 84 -2.58 -11.44 -6.57
C LEU A 84 -2.27 -10.60 -5.32
N GLY A 85 -1.43 -11.09 -4.42
CA GLY A 85 -1.03 -10.34 -3.23
C GLY A 85 -0.43 -8.99 -3.60
N ILE A 86 0.55 -8.98 -4.51
CA ILE A 86 1.20 -7.75 -4.98
C ILE A 86 0.20 -6.81 -5.64
N LEU A 87 -0.67 -7.33 -6.52
CA LEU A 87 -1.69 -6.52 -7.18
C LEU A 87 -2.61 -5.82 -6.17
N ILE A 88 -3.14 -6.60 -5.22
CA ILE A 88 -4.09 -6.10 -4.21
C ILE A 88 -3.41 -5.09 -3.29
N GLY A 89 -2.19 -5.39 -2.81
CA GLY A 89 -1.45 -4.46 -1.95
C GLY A 89 -1.12 -3.15 -2.66
N GLN A 90 -0.65 -3.22 -3.91
CA GLN A 90 -0.33 -2.01 -4.66
C GLN A 90 -1.59 -1.19 -4.98
N TRP A 91 -2.69 -1.83 -5.35
CA TRP A 91 -3.96 -1.12 -5.57
C TRP A 91 -4.50 -0.50 -4.28
N ALA A 92 -4.42 -1.21 -3.14
CA ALA A 92 -4.81 -0.66 -1.85
C ALA A 92 -4.01 0.61 -1.50
N HIS A 93 -2.71 0.59 -1.76
CA HIS A 93 -1.86 1.77 -1.60
C HIS A 93 -2.34 2.95 -2.45
N VAL A 94 -2.55 2.73 -3.76
CA VAL A 94 -3.04 3.75 -4.69
C VAL A 94 -4.37 4.33 -4.24
N PHE A 95 -5.33 3.49 -3.81
CA PHE A 95 -6.64 3.97 -3.36
C PHE A 95 -6.57 4.78 -2.07
N THR A 96 -5.73 4.37 -1.12
CA THR A 96 -5.50 5.15 0.10
C THR A 96 -4.85 6.49 -0.22
N ASP A 97 -4.00 6.56 -1.24
CA ASP A 97 -3.33 7.79 -1.64
C ASP A 97 -4.20 8.80 -2.40
N ILE A 98 -5.35 8.39 -2.94
CA ILE A 98 -6.37 9.32 -3.43
C ILE A 98 -6.82 10.28 -2.31
N ALA A 99 -6.69 9.90 -1.04
CA ALA A 99 -7.03 10.78 0.08
C ALA A 99 -6.03 11.92 0.35
N ASP A 100 -4.87 11.91 -0.31
CA ASP A 100 -3.84 12.95 -0.24
C ASP A 100 -4.14 14.11 -1.20
N THR A 101 -3.93 15.37 -0.84
CA THR A 101 -4.23 16.52 -1.73
C THR A 101 -3.49 16.47 -3.06
N ALA A 102 -2.29 15.91 -3.11
CA ALA A 102 -1.56 15.71 -4.38
C ALA A 102 -2.18 14.65 -5.29
N GLY A 103 -3.04 13.78 -4.73
CA GLY A 103 -3.71 12.71 -5.44
C GLY A 103 -2.75 11.69 -6.05
N VAL A 104 -3.28 10.92 -6.98
CA VAL A 104 -2.54 9.91 -7.77
C VAL A 104 -3.08 9.89 -9.20
N MET A 105 -2.28 9.43 -10.17
CA MET A 105 -2.75 9.20 -11.53
C MET A 105 -3.17 7.71 -11.72
N PRO A 106 -4.39 7.29 -11.30
CA PRO A 106 -4.73 5.87 -11.22
C PRO A 106 -4.67 5.18 -12.59
N PHE A 107 -4.96 5.92 -13.67
CA PHE A 107 -5.06 5.40 -15.02
C PHE A 107 -3.87 5.75 -15.93
N PHE A 108 -2.75 6.20 -15.36
CA PHE A 108 -1.53 6.40 -16.14
C PHE A 108 -1.14 5.10 -16.89
N PRO A 109 -0.71 5.16 -18.16
CA PRO A 109 -0.45 6.35 -18.99
C PRO A 109 -1.65 6.82 -19.82
N PHE A 110 -2.84 6.24 -19.64
CA PHE A 110 -4.04 6.58 -20.42
C PHE A 110 -4.67 7.91 -19.99
N SER A 111 -4.39 8.34 -18.76
CA SER A 111 -4.67 9.67 -18.25
C SER A 111 -3.54 10.08 -17.30
N THR A 112 -3.10 11.33 -17.41
CA THR A 112 -2.18 11.95 -16.43
C THR A 112 -2.95 12.76 -15.38
N GLU A 113 -4.28 12.70 -15.38
CA GLU A 113 -5.13 13.43 -14.44
C GLU A 113 -4.98 12.85 -13.02
N PRO A 114 -4.52 13.65 -12.04
CA PRO A 114 -4.53 13.25 -10.64
C PRO A 114 -5.97 13.16 -10.12
N VAL A 115 -6.27 12.11 -9.37
CA VAL A 115 -7.53 11.95 -8.65
C VAL A 115 -7.24 12.08 -7.17
N THR A 116 -7.95 13.01 -6.54
CA THR A 116 -7.88 13.23 -5.11
C THR A 116 -9.28 13.45 -4.52
N ILE A 117 -9.44 13.08 -3.25
CA ILE A 117 -10.55 13.55 -2.40
C ILE A 117 -10.09 14.56 -1.35
N SER A 118 -8.80 14.91 -1.29
CA SER A 118 -8.24 15.96 -0.43
C SER A 118 -8.52 15.79 1.07
N MET A 119 -8.50 14.55 1.58
CA MET A 119 -8.78 14.29 3.00
C MET A 119 -7.66 14.80 3.93
N TRP A 120 -6.40 14.74 3.50
CA TRP A 120 -5.24 15.33 4.20
C TRP A 120 -4.26 15.97 3.23
N ARG A 121 -3.44 16.90 3.70
CA ARG A 121 -2.45 17.59 2.86
C ARG A 121 -1.23 16.75 2.55
N HIS A 122 -0.75 16.88 1.33
CA HIS A 122 0.58 16.48 0.92
C HIS A 122 1.58 17.54 1.37
N ALA A 123 2.49 17.21 2.28
CA ALA A 123 3.37 18.19 2.92
C ALA A 123 4.87 17.84 2.77
N ALA A 124 5.23 17.09 1.73
CA ALA A 124 6.61 16.69 1.48
C ALA A 124 7.59 17.87 1.29
N ALA A 125 7.10 19.04 0.87
CA ALA A 125 7.87 20.28 0.79
C ALA A 125 8.43 20.76 2.15
N GLU A 126 7.80 20.36 3.26
CA GLU A 126 8.27 20.65 4.62
C GLU A 126 9.35 19.65 5.11
N GLY A 127 9.82 18.78 4.21
CA GLY A 127 10.71 17.67 4.52
C GLY A 127 10.03 16.55 5.32
N ALA A 128 10.77 15.47 5.59
CA ALA A 128 10.22 14.25 6.20
C ALA A 128 9.55 14.48 7.56
N TYR A 129 10.12 15.35 8.39
CA TYR A 129 9.59 15.66 9.71
C TYR A 129 8.36 16.59 9.64
N GLY A 130 8.36 17.57 8.74
CA GLY A 130 7.22 18.45 8.52
C GLY A 130 6.03 17.70 7.92
N ASP A 131 6.28 16.82 6.95
CA ASP A 131 5.26 15.95 6.35
C ASP A 131 4.62 15.04 7.40
N ALA A 132 5.43 14.39 8.24
CA ALA A 132 4.94 13.60 9.36
C ALA A 132 4.12 14.46 10.34
N ALA A 133 4.62 15.64 10.73
CA ALA A 133 3.89 16.53 11.63
C ALA A 133 2.54 16.93 11.04
N ALA A 134 2.47 17.28 9.75
CA ALA A 134 1.23 17.59 9.04
C ALA A 134 0.25 16.42 9.02
N TYR A 135 0.71 15.24 8.59
CA TYR A 135 -0.12 14.05 8.49
C TYR A 135 -0.73 13.68 9.85
N TYR A 136 0.08 13.59 10.90
CA TYR A 136 -0.37 13.25 12.27
C TYR A 136 -1.06 14.41 13.01
N SER A 137 -1.18 15.57 12.37
CA SER A 137 -2.01 16.69 12.84
C SER A 137 -3.37 16.78 12.15
N SER A 138 -3.68 15.86 11.25
CA SER A 138 -4.85 15.93 10.37
C SER A 138 -5.67 14.65 10.36
N LEU A 139 -6.62 14.54 9.43
CA LEU A 139 -7.36 13.30 9.17
C LEU A 139 -6.44 12.13 8.76
N GLY A 140 -5.21 12.39 8.30
CA GLY A 140 -4.22 11.34 8.07
C GLY A 140 -3.88 10.54 9.34
N GLY A 141 -3.58 11.23 10.45
CA GLY A 141 -3.36 10.56 11.75
C GLY A 141 -4.60 9.81 12.24
N VAL A 142 -5.80 10.33 11.95
CA VAL A 142 -7.08 9.65 12.26
C VAL A 142 -7.25 8.40 11.41
N TRP A 143 -6.83 8.42 10.15
CA TRP A 143 -6.88 7.28 9.23
C TRP A 143 -6.01 6.13 9.71
N ASP A 144 -4.78 6.41 10.14
CA ASP A 144 -3.89 5.41 10.74
C ASP A 144 -4.51 4.77 11.99
N LEU A 145 -5.08 5.60 12.87
CA LEU A 145 -5.78 5.13 14.06
C LEU A 145 -7.00 4.28 13.70
N PHE A 146 -7.78 4.68 12.70
CA PHE A 146 -8.92 3.92 12.21
C PHE A 146 -8.50 2.50 11.80
N TRP A 147 -7.45 2.35 11.00
CA TRP A 147 -7.00 1.03 10.58
C TRP A 147 -6.43 0.19 11.73
N LEU A 148 -5.77 0.81 12.71
CA LEU A 148 -5.38 0.11 13.93
C LEU A 148 -6.61 -0.39 14.70
N VAL A 149 -7.64 0.44 14.86
CA VAL A 149 -8.89 0.06 15.53
C VAL A 149 -9.59 -1.07 14.78
N VAL A 150 -9.69 -0.99 13.45
CA VAL A 150 -10.24 -2.06 12.61
C VAL A 150 -9.44 -3.35 12.79
N LEU A 151 -8.11 -3.26 12.83
CA LEU A 151 -7.26 -4.42 13.09
C LEU A 151 -7.56 -5.04 14.47
N VAL A 152 -7.62 -4.23 15.53
CA VAL A 152 -7.81 -4.72 16.90
C VAL A 152 -9.24 -5.23 17.16
N LEU A 153 -10.26 -4.59 16.59
CA LEU A 153 -11.65 -4.96 16.83
C LEU A 153 -12.17 -6.02 15.86
N VAL A 154 -11.83 -5.91 14.57
CA VAL A 154 -12.40 -6.76 13.51
C VAL A 154 -11.41 -7.85 13.09
N ALA A 155 -10.15 -7.49 12.86
CA ALA A 155 -9.17 -8.41 12.29
C ALA A 155 -8.26 -9.09 13.32
N ARG A 156 -8.42 -8.91 14.64
CA ARG A 156 -7.50 -9.40 15.69
C ARG A 156 -7.09 -10.87 15.59
N ARG A 157 -7.96 -11.72 15.02
CA ARG A 157 -7.65 -13.14 14.81
C ARG A 157 -6.45 -13.33 13.87
N THR A 158 -6.18 -12.40 12.96
CA THR A 158 -5.02 -12.45 12.05
C THR A 158 -3.71 -12.42 12.82
N LEU A 159 -3.68 -11.76 13.97
CA LEU A 159 -2.52 -11.70 14.85
C LEU A 159 -2.34 -12.95 15.71
N THR A 160 -3.15 -14.01 15.56
CA THR A 160 -3.02 -15.23 16.39
C THR A 160 -2.01 -16.23 15.81
N ALA A 161 -1.46 -17.09 16.67
CA ALA A 161 -0.56 -18.16 16.23
C ALA A 161 -1.28 -19.16 15.31
N ASP A 162 -2.56 -19.44 15.61
CA ASP A 162 -3.41 -20.32 14.80
C ASP A 162 -3.54 -19.78 13.36
N TYR A 163 -3.98 -18.53 13.20
CA TYR A 163 -4.11 -17.90 11.89
C TYR A 163 -2.79 -17.85 11.12
N PHE A 164 -1.68 -17.56 11.81
CA PHE A 164 -0.36 -17.60 11.20
C PHE A 164 -0.05 -19.00 10.63
N ARG A 165 -0.27 -20.05 11.42
CA ARG A 165 0.01 -21.44 11.02
C ARG A 165 -0.93 -21.95 9.92
N THR A 166 -2.22 -21.61 9.98
CA THR A 166 -3.24 -22.18 9.09
C THR A 166 -3.44 -21.37 7.82
N THR A 167 -3.10 -20.08 7.82
CA THR A 167 -3.38 -19.16 6.72
C THR A 167 -2.12 -18.54 6.15
N ILE A 168 -1.26 -17.96 6.99
CA ILE A 168 -0.08 -17.21 6.52
C ILE A 168 1.03 -18.15 6.02
N VAL A 169 1.41 -19.14 6.82
CA VAL A 169 2.46 -20.09 6.43
C VAL A 169 2.09 -20.86 5.16
N PRO A 170 0.86 -21.39 5.00
CA PRO A 170 0.48 -22.10 3.79
C PRO A 170 0.29 -21.21 2.54
N ALA A 171 0.11 -19.90 2.73
CA ALA A 171 0.13 -18.92 1.63
C ALA A 171 1.55 -18.68 1.10
N ASP A 172 2.55 -18.72 1.97
CA ASP A 172 3.95 -18.40 1.66
C ASP A 172 4.97 -19.49 2.09
N PRO A 173 4.71 -20.79 1.80
CA PRO A 173 5.41 -21.89 2.47
C PRO A 173 6.91 -21.91 2.18
N ARG A 174 7.29 -21.54 0.95
CA ARG A 174 8.70 -21.51 0.54
C ARG A 174 9.47 -20.42 1.30
N VAL A 175 8.86 -19.26 1.52
CA VAL A 175 9.53 -18.12 2.16
C VAL A 175 9.68 -18.36 3.65
N TRP A 176 8.62 -18.81 4.32
CA TRP A 176 8.70 -19.13 5.76
C TRP A 176 9.66 -20.30 6.03
N ALA A 177 9.65 -21.33 5.19
CA ALA A 177 10.60 -22.44 5.33
C ALA A 177 12.05 -22.02 5.05
N TRP A 178 12.27 -21.14 4.07
CA TRP A 178 13.60 -20.56 3.82
C TRP A 178 14.06 -19.73 5.02
N LEU A 179 13.21 -18.87 5.57
CA LEU A 179 13.52 -18.02 6.70
C LEU A 179 13.86 -18.84 7.95
N HIS A 180 13.06 -19.88 8.23
CA HIS A 180 13.34 -20.87 9.26
C HIS A 180 14.73 -21.48 9.10
N ARG A 181 15.04 -22.05 7.92
CA ARG A 181 16.34 -22.69 7.65
C ARG A 181 17.51 -21.72 7.74
N ARG A 182 17.32 -20.47 7.31
CA ARG A 182 18.41 -19.49 7.24
C ARG A 182 18.76 -18.89 8.60
N THR A 183 17.76 -18.70 9.46
CA THR A 183 17.89 -17.99 10.74
C THR A 183 17.87 -18.92 11.96
N GLY A 184 17.43 -20.17 11.81
CA GLY A 184 17.19 -21.09 12.92
C GLY A 184 15.98 -20.72 13.79
N LEU A 185 15.19 -19.71 13.40
CA LEU A 185 14.03 -19.29 14.18
C LEU A 185 12.94 -20.35 14.16
N GLY A 186 12.55 -20.83 15.35
CA GLY A 186 11.35 -21.66 15.51
C GLY A 186 10.06 -20.89 15.22
N GLU A 187 8.92 -21.57 15.25
CA GLU A 187 7.60 -21.00 14.90
C GLU A 187 7.30 -19.69 15.65
N ARG A 188 7.62 -19.62 16.94
CA ARG A 188 7.41 -18.41 17.75
C ARG A 188 8.21 -17.21 17.21
N GLY A 189 9.43 -17.44 16.75
CA GLY A 189 10.26 -16.39 16.15
C GLY A 189 9.69 -15.90 14.83
N LEU A 190 9.25 -16.81 13.97
CA LEU A 190 8.61 -16.45 12.69
C LEU A 190 7.28 -15.72 12.90
N LEU A 191 6.48 -16.15 13.88
CA LEU A 191 5.24 -15.47 14.28
C LEU A 191 5.54 -14.05 14.78
N THR A 192 6.61 -13.85 15.55
CA THR A 192 7.05 -12.52 15.97
C THR A 192 7.44 -11.66 14.77
N LEU A 193 8.15 -12.21 13.78
CA LEU A 193 8.47 -11.48 12.54
C LEU A 193 7.21 -11.08 11.77
N TYR A 194 6.26 -12.01 11.62
CA TYR A 194 4.97 -11.73 11.00
C TYR A 194 4.19 -10.62 11.70
N ARG A 195 4.13 -10.64 13.04
CA ARG A 195 3.50 -9.58 13.86
C ARG A 195 4.33 -8.30 13.91
N GLY A 196 5.62 -8.38 13.58
CA GLY A 196 6.56 -7.28 13.63
C GLY A 196 6.12 -6.09 12.78
N LEU A 197 5.46 -6.33 11.64
CA LEU A 197 4.92 -5.26 10.81
C LEU A 197 3.83 -4.46 11.55
N CYS A 198 2.91 -5.13 12.25
CA CYS A 198 1.92 -4.46 13.10
C CYS A 198 2.58 -3.64 14.22
N PHE A 199 3.58 -4.20 14.90
CA PHE A 199 4.29 -3.48 15.96
C PHE A 199 5.09 -2.29 15.44
N TYR A 200 5.72 -2.45 14.27
CA TYR A 200 6.40 -1.36 13.58
C TYR A 200 5.43 -0.24 13.21
N GLY A 201 4.28 -0.57 12.61
CA GLY A 201 3.23 0.39 12.30
C GLY A 201 2.73 1.14 13.53
N ALA A 202 2.44 0.42 14.63
CA ALA A 202 1.99 1.02 15.89
C ALA A 202 3.06 1.92 16.52
N GLY A 203 4.31 1.47 16.56
CA GLY A 203 5.42 2.26 17.08
C GLY A 203 5.65 3.52 16.25
N ARG A 204 5.57 3.41 14.91
CA ARG A 204 5.70 4.54 13.99
C ARG A 204 4.56 5.55 14.17
N MET A 205 3.33 5.07 14.25
CA MET A 205 2.14 5.90 14.50
C MET A 205 2.27 6.68 15.81
N VAL A 206 2.59 6.00 16.90
CA VAL A 206 2.74 6.62 18.23
C VAL A 206 3.90 7.60 18.23
N SER A 207 5.04 7.23 17.65
CA SER A 207 6.25 8.08 17.64
C SER A 207 6.01 9.38 16.87
N TRP A 208 5.43 9.31 15.67
CA TRP A 208 5.15 10.50 14.89
C TRP A 208 4.03 11.37 15.47
N PHE A 209 3.01 10.74 16.07
CA PHE A 209 2.00 11.49 16.81
C PHE A 209 2.61 12.26 18.00
N LEU A 210 3.44 11.60 18.80
CA LEU A 210 4.15 12.23 19.91
C LEU A 210 5.10 13.33 19.42
N TYR A 211 5.82 13.08 18.33
CA TYR A 211 6.67 14.10 17.69
C TYR A 211 5.84 15.32 17.28
N ALA A 212 4.70 15.14 16.62
CA ALA A 212 3.84 16.24 16.19
C ALA A 212 3.36 17.07 17.40
N ARG A 213 3.02 16.43 18.53
CA ARG A 213 2.55 17.12 19.74
C ARG A 213 3.65 17.77 20.57
N LEU A 214 4.78 17.09 20.75
CA LEU A 214 5.82 17.48 21.71
C LEU A 214 7.04 18.12 21.05
N GLY A 215 7.43 17.64 19.88
CA GLY A 215 8.56 18.14 19.10
C GLY A 215 8.15 19.32 18.22
N ALA A 216 7.34 19.05 17.20
CA ALA A 216 6.90 20.06 16.23
C ALA A 216 5.86 21.04 16.81
N LYS A 217 5.10 20.62 17.83
CA LYS A 217 4.07 21.41 18.52
C LYS A 217 3.03 22.02 17.57
N THR A 218 2.70 21.28 16.51
CA THR A 218 1.68 21.71 15.54
C THR A 218 0.28 21.62 16.16
N PRO A 219 -0.68 22.46 15.75
CA PRO A 219 -2.06 22.32 16.18
C PRO A 219 -2.70 21.06 15.57
N PHE A 220 -3.52 20.35 16.35
CA PHE A 220 -4.30 19.22 15.83
C PHE A 220 -5.56 19.75 15.12
N GLN A 221 -5.61 19.58 13.80
CA GLN A 221 -6.67 20.07 12.91
C GLN A 221 -7.15 18.92 12.01
N PRO A 222 -7.97 17.97 12.54
CA PRO A 222 -8.54 16.86 11.79
C PRO A 222 -9.72 17.33 10.93
N VAL A 223 -9.45 18.27 10.04
CA VAL A 223 -10.41 18.79 9.07
C VAL A 223 -10.04 18.29 7.68
N TRP A 224 -11.05 18.25 6.81
CA TRP A 224 -10.84 18.04 5.38
C TRP A 224 -9.87 19.09 4.84
N ASP A 225 -9.15 18.78 3.77
CA ASP A 225 -8.08 19.61 3.21
C ASP A 225 -6.86 19.77 4.13
N GLY A 226 -6.82 19.07 5.27
CA GLY A 226 -5.73 19.06 6.24
C GLY A 226 -5.42 20.42 6.91
N PRO A 227 -4.24 20.56 7.55
CA PRO A 227 -4.02 21.63 8.50
C PRO A 227 -3.74 22.99 7.82
N SER A 228 -4.35 24.05 8.35
CA SER A 228 -4.31 25.41 7.81
C SER A 228 -2.99 26.14 8.00
N TYR A 229 -2.09 25.63 8.86
CA TYR A 229 -0.77 26.23 9.08
C TYR A 229 0.22 25.95 7.94
N LEU A 230 -0.10 25.00 7.06
CA LEU A 230 0.66 24.79 5.84
C LEU A 230 0.30 25.86 4.81
N THR A 231 1.30 26.40 4.14
CA THR A 231 1.12 27.43 3.11
C THR A 231 0.83 26.82 1.73
N SER A 232 1.29 25.59 1.49
CA SER A 232 1.05 24.86 0.25
C SER A 232 -0.15 23.91 0.38
N PHE A 233 -0.98 23.88 -0.67
CA PHE A 233 -2.09 22.93 -0.79
C PHE A 233 -1.69 21.69 -1.60
N ASN A 234 -0.76 21.85 -2.55
CA ASN A 234 -0.18 20.79 -3.37
C ASN A 234 -1.23 19.91 -4.05
N ASP A 235 -2.24 20.53 -4.66
CA ASP A 235 -3.15 19.85 -5.60
C ASP A 235 -2.54 19.92 -7.00
N LEU A 236 -2.33 18.75 -7.60
CA LEU A 236 -1.74 18.64 -8.93
C LEU A 236 -2.80 18.64 -10.04
N SER A 237 -4.08 18.55 -9.71
CA SER A 237 -5.14 18.76 -10.70
C SER A 237 -5.34 20.25 -10.91
N ASP A 238 -5.05 20.73 -12.12
CA ASP A 238 -5.38 22.08 -12.56
C ASP A 238 -6.78 22.15 -13.21
N ALA A 239 -7.52 21.04 -13.21
CA ALA A 239 -8.74 20.84 -13.95
C ALA A 239 -9.99 21.02 -13.06
N GLY A 240 -11.07 21.54 -13.65
CA GLY A 240 -12.37 21.59 -12.97
C GLY A 240 -12.97 20.19 -12.74
N PRO A 241 -13.91 20.01 -11.79
CA PRO A 241 -14.45 18.68 -11.43
C PRO A 241 -15.03 17.88 -12.61
N VAL A 242 -15.61 18.57 -13.60
CA VAL A 242 -16.18 17.95 -14.81
C VAL A 242 -15.06 17.38 -15.70
N GLU A 243 -13.96 18.10 -15.84
CA GLU A 243 -12.82 17.68 -16.65
C GLU A 243 -12.08 16.52 -15.98
N VAL A 244 -11.90 16.58 -14.65
CA VAL A 244 -11.37 15.46 -13.86
C VAL A 244 -12.21 14.20 -14.08
N LEU A 245 -13.54 14.33 -13.99
CA LEU A 245 -14.46 13.21 -14.22
C LEU A 245 -14.32 12.65 -15.63
N TRP A 246 -14.29 13.52 -16.65
CA TRP A 246 -14.18 13.11 -18.04
C TRP A 246 -12.86 12.39 -18.34
N ARG A 247 -11.72 12.98 -17.95
CA ARG A 247 -10.38 12.39 -18.14
C ARG A 247 -10.22 11.08 -17.37
N SER A 248 -10.76 11.02 -16.15
CA SER A 248 -10.75 9.78 -15.35
C SER A 248 -11.62 8.70 -15.98
N ALA A 249 -12.81 9.04 -16.50
CA ALA A 249 -13.69 8.09 -17.16
C ALA A 249 -13.07 7.54 -18.46
N LEU A 250 -12.50 8.42 -19.29
CA LEU A 250 -11.82 8.00 -20.52
C LEU A 250 -10.57 7.16 -20.20
N GLY A 251 -9.73 7.61 -19.26
CA GLY A 251 -8.57 6.87 -18.80
C GLY A 251 -8.93 5.49 -18.25
N GLY A 252 -10.00 5.40 -17.45
CA GLY A 252 -10.53 4.15 -16.92
C GLY A 252 -11.04 3.20 -18.01
N LEU A 253 -11.73 3.72 -19.03
CA LEU A 253 -12.18 2.94 -20.18
C LEU A 253 -10.99 2.36 -20.96
N LEU A 254 -10.00 3.21 -21.28
CA LEU A 254 -8.80 2.80 -22.00
C LEU A 254 -7.99 1.77 -21.19
N PHE A 255 -7.86 2.00 -19.88
CA PHE A 255 -7.24 1.05 -18.96
C PHE A 255 -7.96 -0.31 -18.97
N ALA A 256 -9.30 -0.33 -18.90
CA ALA A 256 -10.08 -1.56 -18.93
C ALA A 256 -9.92 -2.33 -20.25
N VAL A 257 -9.95 -1.63 -21.39
CA VAL A 257 -9.69 -2.22 -22.71
C VAL A 257 -8.28 -2.78 -22.78
N PHE A 258 -7.29 -2.04 -22.27
CA PHE A 258 -5.91 -2.49 -22.21
C PHE A 258 -5.76 -3.75 -21.34
N LEU A 259 -6.36 -3.78 -20.15
CA LEU A 259 -6.33 -4.96 -19.28
C LEU A 259 -6.97 -6.18 -19.95
N TRP A 260 -8.08 -5.99 -20.65
CA TRP A 260 -8.73 -7.06 -21.41
C TRP A 260 -7.80 -7.61 -22.50
N LEU A 261 -7.17 -6.74 -23.29
CA LEU A 261 -6.19 -7.14 -24.31
C LEU A 261 -4.99 -7.84 -23.68
N LEU A 262 -4.41 -7.25 -22.64
CA LEU A 262 -3.25 -7.80 -21.93
C LEU A 262 -3.55 -9.18 -21.35
N TRP A 263 -4.74 -9.37 -20.79
CA TRP A 263 -5.18 -10.68 -20.30
C TRP A 263 -5.30 -11.71 -21.44
N ARG A 264 -5.92 -11.33 -22.56
CA ARG A 264 -6.13 -12.22 -23.71
C ARG A 264 -4.80 -12.63 -24.36
N LEU A 265 -3.87 -11.69 -24.49
CA LEU A 265 -2.59 -11.89 -25.17
C LEU A 265 -1.54 -12.59 -24.29
N LEU A 266 -1.45 -12.20 -23.02
CA LEU A 266 -0.36 -12.62 -22.11
C LEU A 266 -0.88 -13.19 -20.78
N GLY A 267 -1.73 -12.43 -20.07
CA GLY A 267 -2.11 -12.71 -18.69
C GLY A 267 -2.70 -14.11 -18.49
N ALA A 268 -3.63 -14.52 -19.35
CA ALA A 268 -4.27 -15.83 -19.28
C ALA A 268 -3.26 -16.99 -19.46
N ARG A 269 -2.24 -16.80 -20.31
CA ARG A 269 -1.20 -17.82 -20.52
C ARG A 269 -0.30 -17.93 -19.30
N LEU A 270 0.14 -16.80 -18.73
CA LEU A 270 0.93 -16.78 -17.49
C LEU A 270 0.14 -17.35 -16.32
N TRP A 271 -1.13 -16.98 -16.19
CA TRP A 271 -2.01 -17.47 -15.12
C TRP A 271 -2.18 -18.99 -15.16
N ARG A 272 -2.43 -19.56 -16.34
CA ARG A 272 -2.53 -21.02 -16.49
C ARG A 272 -1.24 -21.76 -16.12
N ARG A 273 -0.08 -21.16 -16.39
CA ARG A 273 1.24 -21.71 -16.00
C ARG A 273 1.56 -21.50 -14.52
N GLY A 274 0.93 -20.53 -13.88
CA GLY A 274 1.06 -20.29 -12.45
C GLY A 274 0.51 -21.45 -11.65
N VAL A 275 1.22 -21.85 -10.60
CA VAL A 275 0.82 -22.92 -9.69
C VAL A 275 1.02 -22.41 -8.29
N ASP A 276 -0.04 -22.43 -7.49
CA ASP A 276 0.13 -22.24 -6.06
C ASP A 276 0.57 -23.57 -5.45
N PRO A 277 1.51 -23.55 -4.48
CA PRO A 277 1.84 -24.76 -3.74
C PRO A 277 0.54 -25.38 -3.23
N PRO A 278 0.35 -26.71 -3.39
CA PRO A 278 -0.79 -27.37 -2.77
C PRO A 278 -0.81 -26.93 -1.32
N SER A 279 -1.99 -26.54 -0.81
CA SER A 279 -2.17 -26.36 0.62
C SER A 279 -1.60 -27.61 1.25
N VAL A 280 -0.51 -27.47 2.02
CA VAL A 280 0.12 -28.61 2.69
C VAL A 280 -1.03 -29.37 3.33
N GLU A 281 -1.28 -30.59 2.86
CA GLU A 281 -2.33 -31.44 3.42
C GLU A 281 -2.17 -31.39 4.93
N ARG A 282 -3.30 -31.40 5.64
CA ARG A 282 -3.46 -31.20 7.08
C ARG A 282 -2.66 -32.18 7.97
N LYS A 283 -1.71 -32.92 7.41
CA LYS A 283 -0.84 -33.93 7.99
C LYS A 283 0.62 -33.69 7.60
N ARG A 284 1.25 -32.75 8.29
CA ARG A 284 2.61 -32.88 8.84
C ARG A 284 2.84 -31.66 9.71
N THR A 285 2.79 -31.90 11.02
CA THR A 285 3.38 -31.03 12.02
C THR A 285 4.70 -30.48 11.49
N PHE A 286 4.79 -29.17 11.35
CA PHE A 286 6.07 -28.47 11.34
C PHE A 286 6.74 -28.82 12.67
N LEU A 287 7.63 -29.80 12.62
CA LEU A 287 8.66 -30.11 13.60
C LEU A 287 9.99 -30.07 12.85
#